data_AF-A0AAE0QRS4-F1
#
_entry.id   AF-A0AAE0QRS4-F1
#
_cell.length_a   1.000
_cell.length_b   1.000
_cell.length_c   1.000
_cell.angle_alpha   90.00
_cell.angle_beta   90.00
_cell.angle_gamma   90.00
#
_symmetry.space_group_name_H-M   'P 1'
#
loop_
_entity.id
_entity.type
_entity.pdbx_description
1 polymer ?
#
loop_
_entity_poly.entity_id
_entity_poly.type
_entity_poly.pdbx_seq_one_letter_code
_entity_poly.pdbx_strand_id
1 'polypeptide(L)'
;MGSMMPKALDGQIVMEKTPRYFVTVETPARVRAMSRDVKLIVVVRDPVTRAISDYTQIASKTPGISSFESLAFKNRSSGQVNSLWSPIYIGLYAQHLERWLAYFPLSQIHFVHGERLVSDPAFELGRVQDFLGLERIITDKHFYFNKTKGFPCLKKAEGSAEPHCLGKTKGRTHVRVEPEVINNLRDFYHPHNLRFYQMTGMDFRWK
;
A
#
# COMPACT_ATOMS: atom_id res chain seq x y z
N MET A 1 -8.91 20.08 14.36
CA MET A 1 -10.22 20.05 13.68
C MET A 1 -10.13 19.08 12.51
N GLY A 2 -10.84 17.95 12.54
CA GLY A 2 -10.91 17.04 11.40
C GLY A 2 -11.85 17.62 10.34
N SER A 3 -11.40 17.69 9.09
CA SER A 3 -12.23 18.05 7.94
C SER A 3 -13.40 17.07 7.82
N MET A 4 -14.63 17.57 7.71
CA MET A 4 -15.78 16.72 7.36
C MET A 4 -15.60 16.11 5.97
N MET A 5 -16.24 14.98 5.72
CA MET A 5 -16.34 14.40 4.38
C MET A 5 -17.03 15.38 3.42
N PRO A 6 -16.59 15.48 2.15
CA PRO A 6 -17.20 16.39 1.19
C PRO A 6 -18.65 16.00 0.91
N LYS A 7 -19.49 16.98 0.55
CA LYS A 7 -20.84 16.73 0.03
C LYS A 7 -20.73 15.97 -1.30
N ALA A 8 -21.64 15.05 -1.53
CA ALA A 8 -21.76 14.28 -2.76
C ALA A 8 -23.19 14.36 -3.30
N LEU A 9 -23.31 14.33 -4.63
CA LEU A 9 -24.58 14.14 -5.33
C LEU A 9 -24.98 12.66 -5.31
N ASP A 10 -26.25 12.39 -5.60
CA ASP A 10 -26.73 11.02 -5.76
C ASP A 10 -25.92 10.28 -6.84
N GLY A 11 -25.51 9.05 -6.52
CA GLY A 11 -24.66 8.22 -7.38
C GLY A 11 -23.14 8.47 -7.24
N GLN A 12 -22.70 9.53 -6.55
CA GLN A 12 -21.28 9.73 -6.26
C GLN A 12 -20.85 8.97 -5.00
N ILE A 13 -19.67 8.36 -5.04
CA ILE A 13 -19.05 7.69 -3.89
C ILE A 13 -18.08 8.64 -3.22
N VAL A 14 -18.23 8.84 -1.91
CA VAL A 14 -17.27 9.59 -1.09
C VAL A 14 -16.20 8.66 -0.56
N MET A 15 -14.94 9.02 -0.78
CA MET A 15 -13.78 8.24 -0.34
C MET A 15 -12.81 9.12 0.44
N GLU A 16 -12.11 8.49 1.39
CA GLU A 16 -10.91 9.06 2.02
C GLU A 16 -9.77 8.04 1.92
N LYS A 17 -8.53 8.48 2.16
CA LYS A 17 -7.42 7.54 2.29
C LYS A 17 -6.43 7.92 3.39
N THR A 18 -6.36 7.07 4.40
CA THR A 18 -5.39 7.17 5.50
C THR A 18 -4.60 5.86 5.65
N PRO A 19 -3.36 5.76 5.10
CA PRO A 19 -2.61 4.50 5.08
C PRO A 19 -2.41 3.83 6.44
N ARG A 20 -2.36 4.61 7.52
CA ARG A 20 -2.11 4.11 8.87
C ARG A 20 -3.28 3.34 9.48
N TYR A 21 -4.49 3.46 8.92
CA TYR A 21 -5.66 2.71 9.36
C TYR A 21 -5.40 1.21 9.38
N PHE A 22 -4.76 0.67 8.35
CA PHE A 22 -4.59 -0.78 8.21
C PHE A 22 -3.86 -1.42 9.41
N VAL A 23 -2.93 -0.69 10.03
CA VAL A 23 -2.08 -1.21 11.10
C VAL A 23 -2.52 -0.80 12.51
N THR A 24 -3.40 0.20 12.61
CA THR A 24 -3.89 0.74 13.89
C THR A 24 -4.93 -0.20 14.48
N VAL A 25 -4.73 -0.65 15.71
CA VAL A 25 -5.47 -1.75 16.33
C VAL A 25 -6.95 -1.41 16.52
N GLU A 26 -7.27 -0.17 16.87
CA GLU A 26 -8.63 0.27 17.18
C GLU A 26 -9.44 0.63 15.93
N THR A 27 -8.79 0.77 14.77
CA THR A 27 -9.42 1.27 13.55
C THR A 27 -10.53 0.37 13.00
N PRO A 28 -10.37 -0.97 12.89
CA PRO A 28 -11.44 -1.83 12.40
C PRO A 28 -12.75 -1.68 13.18
N ALA A 29 -12.67 -1.66 14.52
CA ALA A 29 -13.83 -1.49 15.40
C ALA A 29 -14.51 -0.13 15.20
N ARG A 30 -13.73 0.95 15.12
CA ARG A 30 -14.25 2.31 14.92
C ARG A 30 -14.93 2.47 13.55
N VAL A 31 -14.32 1.93 12.50
CA VAL A 31 -14.89 1.97 11.15
C VAL A 31 -16.18 1.15 11.09
N ARG A 32 -16.22 -0.03 11.74
CA ARG A 32 -17.43 -0.87 11.83
C ARG A 32 -18.55 -0.20 12.62
N ALA A 33 -18.22 0.56 13.66
CA ALA A 33 -19.19 1.33 14.44
C ALA A 33 -19.79 2.49 13.62
N MET A 34 -19.02 3.08 12.71
CA MET A 34 -19.50 4.14 11.80
C MET A 34 -20.43 3.57 10.72
N SER A 35 -20.02 2.50 10.04
CA SER A 35 -20.85 1.83 9.04
C SER A 35 -20.43 0.37 8.87
N ARG A 36 -21.42 -0.53 8.86
CA ARG A 36 -21.18 -1.97 8.64
C ARG A 36 -20.96 -2.31 7.19
N ASP A 37 -21.41 -1.47 6.26
CA ASP A 37 -21.45 -1.72 4.82
C ASP A 37 -20.33 -1.02 4.06
N VAL A 38 -19.42 -0.33 4.77
CA VAL A 38 -18.29 0.35 4.14
C VAL A 38 -17.41 -0.65 3.37
N LYS A 39 -17.00 -0.24 2.17
CA LYS A 39 -16.03 -0.98 1.35
C LYS A 39 -14.62 -0.49 1.68
N LEU A 40 -13.69 -1.42 1.80
CA LEU A 40 -12.31 -1.18 2.19
C LEU A 40 -11.39 -1.52 1.02
N ILE A 41 -10.41 -0.66 0.75
CA ILE A 41 -9.40 -0.90 -0.27
C ILE A 41 -8.02 -0.87 0.39
N VAL A 42 -7.24 -1.92 0.15
CA VAL A 42 -5.86 -2.06 0.64
C VAL A 42 -4.92 -2.19 -0.53
N VAL A 43 -4.08 -1.19 -0.75
CA VAL A 43 -3.00 -1.25 -1.75
C VAL A 43 -1.78 -1.90 -1.10
N VAL A 44 -1.45 -3.11 -1.53
CA VAL A 44 -0.31 -3.88 -1.03
C VAL A 44 0.86 -3.85 -2.00
N ARG A 45 2.06 -4.10 -1.50
CA ARG A 45 3.33 -4.09 -2.25
C ARG A 45 4.24 -5.14 -1.63
N ASP A 46 5.25 -5.62 -2.36
CA ASP A 46 6.34 -6.41 -1.81
C ASP A 46 6.82 -5.79 -0.48
N PRO A 47 6.71 -6.52 0.65
CA PRO A 47 6.93 -5.95 1.97
C PRO A 47 8.39 -5.49 2.20
N VAL A 48 9.36 -6.08 1.50
CA VAL A 48 10.77 -5.63 1.55
C VAL A 48 10.89 -4.29 0.85
N THR A 49 10.39 -4.17 -0.38
CA THR A 49 10.47 -2.89 -1.11
C THR A 49 9.66 -1.78 -0.42
N ARG A 50 8.54 -2.15 0.22
CA ARG A 50 7.73 -1.24 1.04
C ARG A 50 8.50 -0.76 2.27
N ALA A 51 9.18 -1.65 2.99
CA ALA A 51 10.01 -1.31 4.14
C ALA A 51 11.13 -0.32 3.78
N ILE A 52 11.85 -0.57 2.69
CA ILE A 52 12.91 0.30 2.18
C ILE A 52 12.34 1.67 1.77
N SER A 53 11.16 1.68 1.13
CA SER A 53 10.48 2.92 0.74
C SER A 53 10.08 3.78 1.94
N ASP A 54 9.55 3.13 2.99
CA ASP A 54 9.17 3.76 4.25
C ASP A 54 10.39 4.36 4.95
N TYR A 55 11.47 3.58 5.10
CA TYR A 55 12.73 4.09 5.63
C TYR A 55 13.29 5.25 4.81
N THR A 56 13.26 5.17 3.48
CA THR A 56 13.73 6.26 2.60
C THR A 56 12.94 7.55 2.87
N GLN A 57 11.64 7.45 3.14
CA GLN A 57 10.84 8.61 3.54
C GLN A 57 11.24 9.15 4.92
N ILE A 58 11.47 8.28 5.91
CA ILE A 58 11.90 8.66 7.26
C ILE A 58 13.27 9.36 7.19
N ALA A 59 14.25 8.74 6.54
CA ALA A 59 15.60 9.28 6.37
C ALA A 59 15.62 10.66 5.69
N SER A 60 14.72 10.91 4.73
CA SER A 60 14.59 12.23 4.09
C SER A 60 14.12 13.34 5.04
N LYS A 61 13.60 13.00 6.22
CA LYS A 61 13.07 13.93 7.23
C LYS A 61 13.84 13.88 8.55
N THR A 62 14.75 12.93 8.72
CA THR A 62 15.46 12.68 9.97
C THR A 62 16.95 12.60 9.70
N PRO A 63 17.66 13.74 9.70
CA PRO A 63 19.12 13.77 9.59
C PRO A 63 19.77 12.93 10.69
N GLY A 64 20.79 12.15 10.36
CA GLY A 64 21.54 11.34 11.33
C GLY A 64 20.86 10.04 11.78
N ILE A 65 19.75 9.63 11.15
CA ILE A 65 19.17 8.31 11.42
C ILE A 65 20.17 7.19 11.10
N SER A 66 20.19 6.15 11.94
CA SER A 66 20.97 4.93 11.69
C SER A 66 20.55 4.26 10.37
N SER A 67 21.47 3.51 9.77
CA SER A 67 21.23 2.83 8.49
C SER A 67 20.05 1.86 8.56
N PHE A 68 19.49 1.54 7.39
CA PHE A 68 18.39 0.59 7.27
C PHE A 68 18.78 -0.76 7.89
N GLU A 69 19.99 -1.23 7.60
CA GLU A 69 20.54 -2.49 8.09
C GLU A 69 20.62 -2.53 9.61
N SER A 70 21.05 -1.44 10.26
CA SER A 70 21.15 -1.39 11.72
C SER A 70 19.79 -1.39 12.40
N LEU A 71 18.76 -0.84 11.78
CA LEU A 71 17.41 -0.76 12.35
C LEU A 71 16.55 -2.01 12.04
N ALA A 72 16.82 -2.67 10.90
CA ALA A 72 16.08 -3.82 10.43
C ALA A 72 16.31 -5.10 11.26
N PHE A 73 17.40 -5.18 12.03
CA PHE A 73 17.75 -6.38 12.80
C PHE A 73 17.94 -6.05 14.28
N LYS A 74 17.48 -6.96 15.15
CA LYS A 74 17.86 -6.96 16.58
C LYS A 74 19.27 -7.49 16.76
N ASN A 75 19.64 -8.48 15.95
CA ASN A 75 20.98 -9.05 15.91
C ASN A 75 21.29 -9.47 14.47
N ARG A 76 22.19 -8.73 13.81
CA ARG A 76 22.55 -8.95 12.41
C ARG A 76 23.28 -10.27 12.19
N SER A 77 24.18 -10.65 13.09
CA SER A 77 24.98 -11.89 12.98
C SER A 77 24.13 -13.17 13.02
N SER A 78 22.98 -13.12 13.71
CA SER A 78 22.02 -14.23 13.78
C SER A 78 20.86 -14.12 12.78
N GLY A 79 20.82 -13.06 11.95
CA GLY A 79 19.70 -12.79 11.05
C GLY A 79 18.38 -12.43 11.74
N GLN A 80 18.39 -12.12 13.05
CA GLN A 80 17.18 -11.85 13.81
C GLN A 80 16.58 -10.48 13.44
N VAL A 81 15.54 -10.50 12.59
CA VAL A 81 14.82 -9.31 12.13
C VAL A 81 14.09 -8.62 13.28
N ASN A 82 14.14 -7.28 13.30
CA ASN A 82 13.39 -6.45 14.23
C ASN A 82 11.95 -6.24 13.75
N SER A 83 11.10 -7.24 13.96
CA SER A 83 9.68 -7.22 13.56
C SER A 83 8.83 -6.12 14.21
N LEU A 84 9.31 -5.52 15.32
CA LEU A 84 8.63 -4.42 16.01
C LEU A 84 8.96 -3.05 15.42
N TRP A 85 10.01 -2.94 14.60
CA TRP A 85 10.33 -1.69 13.94
C TRP A 85 9.26 -1.37 12.90
N SER A 86 8.71 -0.15 12.92
CA SER A 86 7.53 0.22 12.11
C SER A 86 7.65 -0.12 10.61
N PRO A 87 8.78 0.19 9.92
CA PRO A 87 9.02 -0.24 8.55
C PRO A 87 9.07 -1.76 8.31
N ILE A 88 9.21 -2.59 9.34
CA ILE A 88 9.06 -4.04 9.20
C ILE A 88 7.65 -4.47 9.58
N TYR A 89 7.17 -4.01 10.74
CA TYR A 89 5.86 -4.34 11.29
C TYR A 89 4.72 -4.15 10.28
N ILE A 90 4.69 -3.02 9.56
CA ILE A 90 3.62 -2.71 8.58
C ILE A 90 3.56 -3.74 7.43
N GLY A 91 4.67 -4.40 7.10
CA GLY A 91 4.74 -5.43 6.06
C GLY A 91 4.10 -6.77 6.45
N LEU A 92 3.71 -6.95 7.72
CA LEU A 92 3.09 -8.18 8.23
C LEU A 92 1.59 -8.22 7.89
N TYR A 93 1.26 -8.20 6.60
CA TYR A 93 -0.11 -7.98 6.11
C TYR A 93 -1.11 -9.00 6.62
N ALA A 94 -0.76 -10.29 6.71
CA ALA A 94 -1.63 -11.34 7.24
C ALA A 94 -2.08 -11.03 8.69
N GLN A 95 -1.16 -10.57 9.53
CA GLN A 95 -1.43 -10.22 10.93
C GLN A 95 -2.38 -9.02 11.04
N HIS A 96 -2.23 -8.04 10.16
CA HIS A 96 -3.13 -6.89 10.10
C HIS A 96 -4.50 -7.30 9.58
N LEU A 97 -4.54 -8.08 8.49
CA LEU A 97 -5.78 -8.55 7.88
C LEU A 97 -6.61 -9.38 8.86
N GLU A 98 -5.99 -10.25 9.66
CA GLU A 98 -6.69 -11.03 10.70
C GLU A 98 -7.52 -10.14 11.63
N ARG A 99 -6.99 -8.97 12.03
CA ARG A 99 -7.73 -8.00 12.85
C ARG A 99 -8.89 -7.37 12.10
N TRP A 100 -8.74 -7.07 10.81
CA TRP A 100 -9.83 -6.52 10.00
C TRP A 100 -10.94 -7.54 9.75
N LEU A 101 -10.59 -8.81 9.55
CA LEU A 101 -11.54 -9.90 9.33
C LEU A 101 -12.40 -10.23 10.55
N ALA A 102 -11.97 -9.85 11.75
CA ALA A 102 -12.81 -9.91 12.95
C ALA A 102 -14.03 -8.96 12.90
N TYR A 103 -14.00 -7.94 12.03
CA TYR A 103 -15.05 -6.92 11.93
C TYR A 103 -15.71 -6.84 10.56
N PHE A 104 -15.02 -7.24 9.49
CA PHE A 104 -15.51 -7.14 8.11
C PHE A 104 -15.33 -8.47 7.38
N PRO A 105 -16.33 -8.90 6.59
CA PRO A 105 -16.15 -10.03 5.69
C PRO A 105 -15.11 -9.70 4.62
N LEU A 106 -14.38 -10.72 4.15
CA LEU A 106 -13.36 -10.56 3.12
C LEU A 106 -13.93 -9.92 1.83
N SER A 107 -15.20 -10.18 1.51
CA SER A 107 -15.90 -9.57 0.36
C SER A 107 -16.04 -8.06 0.42
N GLN A 108 -15.88 -7.43 1.59
CA GLN A 108 -15.84 -5.97 1.76
C GLN A 108 -14.43 -5.39 1.69
N ILE A 109 -13.40 -6.22 1.44
CA ILE A 109 -12.00 -5.78 1.38
C ILE A 109 -11.42 -6.12 0.00
N HIS A 110 -11.04 -5.10 -0.75
CA HIS A 110 -10.39 -5.24 -2.04
C HIS A 110 -8.88 -5.00 -1.93
N PHE A 111 -8.09 -5.94 -2.43
CA PHE A 111 -6.63 -5.83 -2.45
C PHE A 111 -6.15 -5.42 -3.84
N VAL A 112 -5.49 -4.26 -3.90
CA VAL A 112 -4.86 -3.71 -5.11
C VAL A 112 -3.39 -4.10 -5.11
N HIS A 113 -2.92 -4.65 -6.23
CA HIS A 113 -1.53 -5.05 -6.40
C HIS A 113 -0.67 -3.85 -6.79
N GLY A 114 0.16 -3.35 -5.87
CA GLY A 114 0.91 -2.11 -6.04
C GLY A 114 1.91 -2.13 -7.19
N GLU A 115 2.60 -3.24 -7.42
CA GLU A 115 3.48 -3.41 -8.59
C GLU A 115 2.68 -3.35 -9.90
N ARG A 116 1.52 -4.00 -9.95
CA ARG A 116 0.65 -3.96 -11.13
C ARG A 116 0.02 -2.59 -11.34
N LEU A 117 -0.29 -1.86 -10.27
CA LEU A 117 -0.77 -0.48 -10.38
C LEU A 117 0.26 0.44 -11.06
N VAL A 118 1.55 0.09 -10.99
CA VAL A 118 2.61 0.80 -11.72
C VAL A 118 2.73 0.30 -13.16
N SER A 119 2.73 -1.00 -13.39
CA SER A 119 2.95 -1.58 -14.73
C SER A 119 1.71 -1.55 -15.64
N ASP A 120 0.52 -1.62 -15.05
CA ASP A 120 -0.78 -1.76 -15.71
C ASP A 120 -1.90 -1.12 -14.84
N PRO A 121 -1.90 0.23 -14.69
CA PRO A 121 -2.85 0.94 -13.85
C PRO A 121 -4.30 0.78 -14.30
N ALA A 122 -4.55 0.64 -15.61
CA ALA A 122 -5.89 0.48 -16.16
C ALA A 122 -6.54 -0.82 -15.69
N PHE A 123 -5.78 -1.93 -15.64
CA PHE A 123 -6.28 -3.19 -15.13
C PHE A 123 -6.65 -3.11 -13.64
N GLU A 124 -5.75 -2.60 -12.80
CA GLU A 124 -6.01 -2.52 -11.36
C GLU A 124 -7.19 -1.60 -11.05
N LEU A 125 -7.32 -0.46 -11.75
CA LEU A 125 -8.48 0.41 -11.59
C LEU A 125 -9.77 -0.16 -12.19
N GLY A 126 -9.70 -1.02 -13.21
CA GLY A 126 -10.86 -1.80 -13.67
C GLY A 126 -11.46 -2.63 -12.53
N ARG A 127 -10.61 -3.34 -11.77
CA ARG A 127 -11.04 -4.16 -10.62
C ARG A 127 -11.55 -3.32 -9.46
N VAL A 128 -10.96 -2.14 -9.22
CA VAL A 128 -11.45 -1.20 -8.20
C VAL A 128 -12.84 -0.67 -8.59
N GLN A 129 -13.07 -0.31 -9.85
CA GLN A 129 -14.38 0.14 -10.33
C GLN A 129 -15.44 -0.95 -10.12
N ASP A 130 -15.17 -2.20 -10.51
CA ASP A 130 -16.11 -3.31 -10.28
C ASP A 130 -16.41 -3.52 -8.80
N PHE A 131 -15.37 -3.51 -7.97
CA PHE A 131 -15.53 -3.70 -6.53
C PHE A 131 -16.40 -2.61 -5.91
N LEU A 132 -16.24 -1.36 -6.36
CA LEU A 132 -17.06 -0.25 -5.91
C LEU A 132 -18.48 -0.26 -6.51
N GLY A 133 -18.72 -1.00 -7.59
CA GLY A 133 -19.98 -1.00 -8.34
C GLY A 133 -20.10 0.19 -9.30
N LEU A 134 -18.95 0.72 -9.75
CA LEU A 134 -18.86 1.82 -10.70
C LEU A 134 -18.75 1.29 -12.13
N GLU A 135 -19.23 2.08 -13.08
CA GLU A 135 -18.96 1.84 -14.49
C GLU A 135 -17.45 1.91 -14.78
N ARG A 136 -16.94 1.01 -15.64
CA ARG A 136 -15.53 0.97 -16.05
C ARG A 136 -15.20 2.08 -17.05
N ILE A 137 -15.14 3.31 -16.56
CA ILE A 137 -14.80 4.49 -17.36
C ILE A 137 -13.28 4.67 -17.46
N ILE A 138 -12.55 4.42 -16.37
CA ILE A 138 -11.10 4.56 -16.34
C ILE A 138 -10.46 3.40 -17.09
N THR A 139 -9.70 3.75 -18.13
CA THR A 139 -9.07 2.85 -19.11
C THR A 139 -7.62 3.27 -19.38
N ASP A 140 -6.89 2.48 -20.17
CA ASP A 140 -5.53 2.75 -20.67
C ASP A 140 -5.36 4.14 -21.30
N LYS A 141 -6.41 4.65 -21.95
CA LYS A 141 -6.46 5.99 -22.54
C LYS A 141 -6.19 7.10 -21.54
N HIS A 142 -6.47 6.89 -20.25
CA HIS A 142 -6.28 7.88 -19.19
C HIS A 142 -4.84 7.97 -18.70
N PHE A 143 -3.97 7.01 -19.07
CA PHE A 143 -2.60 6.93 -18.60
C PHE A 143 -1.58 7.17 -19.71
N TYR A 144 -0.42 7.70 -19.34
CA TYR A 144 0.79 7.68 -20.15
C TYR A 144 1.99 7.38 -19.26
N PHE A 145 3.02 6.73 -19.79
CA PHE A 145 4.23 6.43 -19.03
C PHE A 145 5.25 7.57 -19.16
N ASN A 146 5.65 8.17 -18.04
CA ASN A 146 6.70 9.18 -18.04
C ASN A 146 8.06 8.50 -17.85
N LYS A 147 8.85 8.39 -18.93
CA LYS A 147 10.17 7.71 -18.91
C LYS A 147 11.15 8.37 -17.94
N THR A 148 11.17 9.69 -17.85
CA THR A 148 12.05 10.45 -16.93
C THR A 148 11.69 10.17 -15.48
N LYS A 149 10.40 10.06 -15.17
CA LYS A 149 9.92 9.76 -13.82
C LYS A 149 10.03 8.26 -13.49
N GLY A 150 9.88 7.39 -14.49
CA GLY A 150 9.80 5.93 -14.32
C GLY A 150 8.45 5.42 -13.81
N PHE A 151 7.39 6.23 -13.90
CA PHE A 151 6.04 5.90 -13.41
C PHE A 151 4.95 6.34 -14.39
N PRO A 152 3.78 5.66 -14.40
CA PRO A 152 2.61 6.15 -15.12
C PRO A 152 2.09 7.47 -14.52
N CYS A 153 1.55 8.32 -15.39
CA CYS A 153 0.95 9.60 -15.08
C CYS A 153 -0.44 9.69 -15.75
N LEU A 154 -1.29 10.61 -15.29
CA LEU A 154 -2.63 10.85 -15.84
C LEU A 154 -2.53 11.77 -17.05
N LYS A 155 -3.12 11.41 -18.19
CA LYS A 155 -3.16 12.26 -19.39
C LYS A 155 -4.01 13.51 -19.20
N LYS A 156 -5.09 13.39 -18.42
CA LYS A 156 -5.96 14.47 -17.97
C LYS A 156 -6.31 14.20 -16.52
N ALA A 157 -5.95 15.12 -15.62
CA ALA A 157 -6.42 15.03 -14.24
C ALA A 157 -7.87 15.51 -14.13
N GLU A 158 -8.59 15.03 -13.13
CA GLU A 158 -9.93 15.53 -12.82
C GLU A 158 -9.87 17.05 -12.59
N GLY A 159 -10.61 17.82 -13.40
CA GLY A 159 -10.61 19.28 -13.34
C GLY A 159 -9.45 20.01 -14.02
N SER A 160 -8.54 19.31 -14.75
CA SER A 160 -7.48 19.95 -15.55
C SER A 160 -7.33 19.34 -16.94
N ALA A 161 -7.10 20.21 -17.93
CA ALA A 161 -6.77 19.79 -19.29
C ALA A 161 -5.32 19.28 -19.43
N GLU A 162 -4.47 19.54 -18.44
CA GLU A 162 -3.05 19.19 -18.49
C GLU A 162 -2.75 17.80 -17.92
N PRO A 163 -1.71 17.11 -18.43
CA PRO A 163 -1.21 15.88 -17.85
C PRO A 163 -0.72 16.09 -16.41
N HIS A 164 -1.00 15.11 -15.54
CA HIS A 164 -0.59 15.15 -14.14
C HIS A 164 0.26 13.93 -13.78
N CYS A 165 1.51 14.21 -13.38
CA CYS A 165 2.36 13.24 -12.72
C CYS A 165 2.35 13.48 -11.21
N LEU A 166 2.44 12.40 -10.43
CA LEU A 166 2.62 12.51 -8.98
C LEU A 166 3.87 13.36 -8.64
N GLY A 167 3.80 14.14 -7.57
CA GLY A 167 4.87 15.06 -7.16
C GLY A 167 6.20 14.38 -6.79
N LYS A 168 7.22 15.19 -6.49
CA LYS A 168 8.60 14.72 -6.17
C LYS A 168 8.67 13.78 -4.96
N THR A 169 7.66 13.81 -4.08
CA THR A 169 7.55 12.93 -2.92
C THR A 169 7.04 11.53 -3.26
N LYS A 170 6.77 11.22 -4.54
CA LYS A 170 6.30 9.93 -5.03
C LYS A 170 7.25 9.38 -6.08
N GLY A 171 7.78 8.17 -5.82
CA GLY A 171 8.83 7.55 -6.63
C GLY A 171 10.24 8.02 -6.28
N ARG A 172 10.56 8.13 -4.98
CA ARG A 172 11.93 8.48 -4.54
C ARG A 172 12.90 7.37 -4.92
N THR A 173 14.12 7.75 -5.29
CA THR A 173 15.25 6.83 -5.33
C THR A 173 15.44 6.22 -3.96
N HIS A 174 15.37 4.89 -3.87
CA HIS A 174 15.55 4.17 -2.63
C HIS A 174 17.01 4.23 -2.18
N VAL A 175 17.22 4.17 -0.87
CA VAL A 175 18.56 3.91 -0.32
C VAL A 175 19.08 2.57 -0.85
N ARG A 176 20.40 2.49 -1.05
CA ARG A 176 21.03 1.21 -1.36
C ARG A 176 21.04 0.36 -0.10
N VAL A 177 20.51 -0.84 -0.19
CA VAL A 177 20.50 -1.83 0.89
C VAL A 177 21.32 -3.04 0.45
N GLU A 178 22.07 -3.61 1.39
CA GLU A 178 22.90 -4.78 1.12
C GLU A 178 22.07 -5.99 0.63
N PRO A 179 22.53 -6.74 -0.41
CA PRO A 179 21.79 -7.88 -0.94
C PRO A 179 21.48 -8.96 0.10
N GLU A 180 22.41 -9.22 1.03
CA GLU A 180 22.22 -10.17 2.13
C GLU A 180 21.06 -9.75 3.04
N VAL A 181 20.96 -8.46 3.36
CA VAL A 181 19.86 -7.90 4.15
C VAL A 181 18.53 -8.04 3.43
N ILE A 182 18.50 -7.81 2.11
CA ILE A 182 17.31 -8.03 1.29
C ILE A 182 16.87 -9.49 1.35
N ASN A 183 17.81 -10.44 1.21
CA ASN A 183 17.50 -11.87 1.25
C ASN A 183 17.00 -12.30 2.64
N ASN A 184 17.65 -11.89 3.72
CA ASN A 184 17.19 -12.18 5.08
C ASN A 184 15.78 -11.64 5.34
N LEU A 185 15.45 -10.45 4.80
CA LEU A 185 14.09 -9.90 4.91
C LEU A 185 13.08 -10.67 4.06
N ARG A 186 13.45 -11.16 2.87
CA ARG A 186 12.59 -12.03 2.06
C ARG A 186 12.30 -13.32 2.79
N ASP A 187 13.32 -13.97 3.33
CA ASP A 187 13.17 -15.21 4.11
C ASP A 187 12.27 -14.98 5.33
N PHE A 188 12.44 -13.86 6.02
CA PHE A 188 11.57 -13.45 7.12
C PHE A 188 10.10 -13.26 6.67
N TYR A 189 9.84 -12.55 5.57
CA TYR A 189 8.49 -12.29 5.11
C TYR A 189 7.83 -13.48 4.40
N HIS A 190 8.60 -14.41 3.85
CA HIS A 190 8.08 -15.52 3.04
C HIS A 190 6.90 -16.27 3.69
N PRO A 191 7.00 -16.80 4.93
CA PRO A 191 5.86 -17.47 5.57
C PRO A 191 4.67 -16.53 5.81
N HIS A 192 4.91 -15.24 6.07
CA HIS A 192 3.86 -14.24 6.25
C HIS A 192 3.14 -13.90 4.94
N ASN A 193 3.88 -13.86 3.83
CA ASN A 193 3.35 -13.64 2.49
C ASN A 193 2.46 -14.82 2.06
N LEU A 194 2.92 -16.06 2.24
CA LEU A 194 2.12 -17.25 1.93
C LEU A 194 0.80 -17.27 2.72
N ARG A 195 0.85 -16.94 4.01
CA ARG A 195 -0.37 -16.82 4.83
C ARG A 195 -1.30 -15.73 4.29
N PHE A 196 -0.76 -14.58 3.88
CA PHE A 196 -1.56 -13.51 3.29
C PHE A 196 -2.20 -13.92 1.96
N TYR A 197 -1.48 -14.67 1.12
CA TYR A 197 -2.01 -15.15 -0.17
C TYR A 197 -3.15 -16.13 0.04
N GLN A 198 -3.02 -17.05 1.00
CA GLN A 198 -4.08 -17.96 1.39
C GLN A 198 -5.31 -17.21 1.91
N MET A 199 -5.12 -16.23 2.80
CA MET A 199 -6.21 -15.44 3.38
C MET A 199 -6.97 -14.61 2.33
N THR A 200 -6.28 -14.12 1.30
CA THR A 200 -6.87 -13.26 0.26
C THR A 200 -7.34 -14.02 -0.97
N GLY A 201 -6.92 -15.28 -1.14
CA GLY A 201 -7.11 -16.03 -2.38
C GLY A 201 -6.34 -15.44 -3.57
N MET A 202 -5.33 -14.61 -3.32
CA MET A 202 -4.55 -13.89 -4.33
C MET A 202 -3.06 -14.09 -4.13
N ASP A 203 -2.37 -14.55 -5.17
CA ASP A 203 -0.91 -14.62 -5.22
C ASP A 203 -0.33 -13.34 -5.84
N PHE A 204 0.39 -12.56 -5.03
CA PHE A 204 1.05 -11.31 -5.46
C PHE A 204 2.49 -11.53 -5.96
N ARG A 205 2.98 -12.79 -5.96
CA ARG A 205 4.29 -13.21 -6.50
C ARG A 205 5.46 -12.41 -5.95
N TRP A 206 5.40 -12.01 -4.67
CA TRP A 206 6.54 -11.40 -3.99
C TRP A 206 7.58 -12.47 -3.69
N LYS A 207 8.85 -12.09 -3.78
CA LYS A 207 9.98 -12.99 -3.56
C LYS A 207 10.25 -13.17 -2.07
#